data_AF-A0A8I0VFG0-F1
#
_entry.id   AF-A0A8I0VFG0-F1
#
_cell.length_a   1.000
_cell.length_b   1.000
_cell.length_c   1.000
_cell.angle_alpha   90.00
_cell.angle_beta   90.00
_cell.angle_gamma   90.00
#
_symmetry.space_group_name_H-M   'P 1'
#
loop_
_entity.id
_entity.type
_entity.pdbx_description
1 polymer ?
#
loop_
_entity_poly.entity_id
_entity_poly.type
_entity_poly.pdbx_seq_one_letter_code
_entity_poly.pdbx_strand_id
1 'polypeptide(L)'
;MMTANLGAVYGVNLPPSQPEQLGSWVYQELNRIANAAREGKEIVKLVVLHAEPAKCENGNLVYADGSDWNPGSGAGFYGRQNNQWIKL
;
A
#
# COMPACT_ATOMS: atom_id res chain seq x y z
N MET A 1 14.35 -9.02 25.21
CA MET A 1 14.49 -9.34 23.77
C MET A 1 13.82 -8.22 23.00
N MET A 2 14.62 -7.49 22.22
CA MET A 2 14.18 -6.33 21.43
C MET A 2 13.30 -6.78 20.29
N THR A 3 12.03 -6.36 20.25
CA THR A 3 11.19 -6.54 19.07
C THR A 3 11.63 -5.50 18.04
N ALA A 4 12.25 -5.95 16.96
CA ALA A 4 12.59 -5.08 15.83
C ALA A 4 11.30 -4.43 15.32
N ASN A 5 11.23 -3.09 15.44
CA ASN A 5 10.17 -2.30 14.84
C ASN A 5 10.50 -2.16 13.35
N LEU A 6 10.31 -3.26 12.61
CA LEU A 6 10.36 -3.28 11.16
C LEU A 6 9.22 -2.37 10.70
N GLY A 7 9.57 -1.23 10.09
CA GLY A 7 8.67 -0.12 9.74
C GLY A 7 7.26 -0.59 9.42
N ALA A 8 6.30 -0.10 10.20
CA ALA A 8 4.96 -0.63 10.34
C ALA A 8 4.34 -1.02 8.99
N VAL A 9 4.41 -2.30 8.66
CA VAL A 9 3.37 -2.91 7.84
C VAL A 9 2.13 -2.82 8.72
N TYR A 10 1.18 -1.99 8.32
CA TYR A 10 -0.09 -1.86 9.04
C TYR A 10 -0.78 -3.23 9.03
N GLY A 11 -0.56 -4.00 10.08
CA GLY A 11 -1.31 -5.21 10.41
C GLY A 11 -2.54 -4.79 11.18
N VAL A 12 -3.70 -5.20 10.70
CA VAL A 12 -4.99 -4.92 11.35
C VAL A 12 -4.99 -5.57 12.73
N ASN A 13 -5.10 -4.76 13.79
CA ASN A 13 -5.50 -5.29 15.08
C ASN A 13 -6.98 -5.64 15.01
N LEU A 14 -7.39 -6.82 15.46
CA LEU A 14 -8.81 -7.15 15.48
C LEU A 14 -9.50 -6.40 16.65
N PRO A 15 -10.74 -5.90 16.47
CA PRO A 15 -11.51 -5.34 17.55
C PRO A 15 -11.73 -6.35 18.69
N PRO A 16 -11.77 -5.92 19.96
CA PRO A 16 -12.09 -6.80 21.07
C PRO A 16 -13.55 -7.28 20.99
N SER A 17 -13.82 -8.48 21.47
CA SER A 17 -15.17 -9.06 21.54
C SER A 17 -16.03 -8.45 22.65
N GLN A 18 -15.39 -7.86 23.66
CA GLN A 18 -16.03 -7.23 24.82
C GLN A 18 -16.34 -5.74 24.52
N PRO A 19 -17.62 -5.32 24.51
CA PRO A 19 -18.01 -3.95 24.15
C PRO A 19 -17.34 -2.86 25.00
N GLU A 20 -17.10 -3.13 26.28
CA GLU A 20 -16.47 -2.22 27.23
C GLU A 20 -15.01 -1.86 26.86
N GLN A 21 -14.34 -2.68 26.04
CA GLN A 21 -12.98 -2.43 25.57
C GLN A 21 -12.93 -1.73 24.20
N LEU A 22 -14.07 -1.55 23.52
CA LEU A 22 -14.09 -0.95 22.18
C LEU A 22 -13.59 0.50 22.19
N GLY A 23 -13.95 1.29 23.21
CA GLY A 23 -13.57 2.71 23.26
C GLY A 23 -12.06 2.92 23.32
N SER A 24 -11.37 2.18 24.21
CA SER A 24 -9.91 2.26 24.32
C SER A 24 -9.22 1.67 23.08
N TRP A 25 -9.76 0.60 22.52
CA TRP A 25 -9.25 0.00 21.29
C TRP A 25 -9.34 0.95 20.10
N VAL A 26 -10.48 1.62 19.87
CA VAL A 26 -10.66 2.59 18.77
C VAL A 26 -9.64 3.73 18.90
N TYR A 27 -9.45 4.28 20.10
CA TYR A 27 -8.46 5.33 20.32
C TYR A 27 -7.04 4.88 19.97
N GLN A 28 -6.65 3.66 20.38
CA GLN A 28 -5.34 3.11 20.05
C GLN A 28 -5.18 2.88 18.55
N GLU A 29 -6.22 2.36 17.90
CA GLU A 29 -6.19 2.07 16.48
C GLU A 29 -6.12 3.34 15.62
N LEU A 30 -6.89 4.37 15.97
CA LEU A 30 -6.81 5.68 15.30
C LEU A 30 -5.41 6.30 15.44
N ASN A 31 -4.77 6.17 16.60
CA ASN A 31 -3.39 6.62 16.76
C ASN A 31 -2.39 5.81 15.93
N ARG A 32 -2.57 4.49 15.83
CA ARG A 32 -1.74 3.64 14.96
C ARG A 32 -1.88 4.02 13.49
N ILE A 33 -3.11 4.25 13.02
CA ILE A 33 -3.38 4.73 11.66
C ILE A 33 -2.72 6.09 11.43
N ALA A 34 -2.88 7.04 12.37
CA ALA A 34 -2.28 8.36 12.27
C ALA A 34 -0.74 8.32 12.18
N ASN A 35 -0.10 7.45 12.96
CA ASN A 35 1.35 7.26 12.90
C ASN A 35 1.77 6.62 11.58
N ALA A 36 1.12 5.53 11.16
CA ALA A 36 1.41 4.86 9.90
C ALA A 36 1.20 5.77 8.67
N ALA A 37 0.26 6.72 8.73
CA ALA A 37 0.02 7.70 7.66
C ALA A 37 1.05 8.84 7.64
N ARG A 38 1.66 9.18 8.77
CA ARG A 38 2.70 10.23 8.88
C ARG A 38 4.10 9.71 8.61
N GLU A 39 4.36 8.45 8.94
CA GLU A 39 5.64 7.82 8.71
C GLU A 39 5.83 7.58 7.20
N GLY A 40 6.60 8.47 6.57
CA GLY A 40 7.08 8.25 5.21
C GLY A 40 7.90 6.96 5.16
N LYS A 41 7.58 6.07 4.22
CA LYS A 41 8.36 4.85 4.00
C LYS A 41 9.54 5.17 3.09
N GLU A 42 10.75 4.87 3.56
CA GLU A 42 11.96 4.95 2.72
C GLU A 42 11.87 4.01 1.51
N ILE A 43 11.25 2.84 1.71
CA ILE A 43 11.02 1.84 0.66
C ILE A 43 9.53 1.52 0.59
N VAL A 44 8.94 1.69 -0.60
CA VAL A 44 7.55 1.32 -0.90
C VAL A 44 7.55 0.06 -1.75
N LYS A 45 6.85 -0.98 -1.28
CA LYS A 45 6.62 -2.20 -2.05
C LYS A 45 5.26 -2.11 -2.75
N LEU A 46 5.26 -2.24 -4.07
CA LEU A 46 4.05 -2.37 -4.86
C LEU A 46 3.69 -3.85 -5.05
N VAL A 47 2.40 -4.11 -5.21
CA VAL A 47 1.93 -5.42 -5.65
C VAL A 47 2.22 -5.57 -7.14
N VAL A 48 2.69 -6.75 -7.53
CA VAL A 48 2.86 -7.10 -8.95
C VAL A 48 1.47 -7.31 -9.55
N LEU A 49 1.18 -6.60 -10.62
CA LEU A 49 -0.08 -6.72 -11.33
C LEU A 49 0.12 -7.55 -12.60
N HIS A 50 -0.85 -8.43 -12.83
CA HIS A 50 -0.93 -9.31 -14.01
C HIS A 50 -2.02 -8.84 -15.00
N ALA A 51 -2.66 -7.70 -14.74
CA ALA A 51 -3.65 -7.08 -15.60
C ALA A 51 -3.69 -5.56 -15.37
N GLU A 52 -4.14 -4.80 -16.38
CA GLU A 52 -4.34 -3.36 -16.23
C GLU A 52 -5.44 -3.05 -15.18
N PRO A 53 -5.20 -2.12 -14.24
CA PRO A 53 -6.23 -1.67 -13.32
C PRO A 53 -7.44 -1.08 -14.05
N ALA A 54 -8.65 -1.56 -13.72
CA ALA A 54 -9.89 -1.07 -14.32
C ALA A 54 -10.19 0.41 -13.99
N LYS A 55 -9.62 0.93 -12.89
CA LYS A 55 -9.73 2.33 -12.47
C LYS A 55 -8.32 2.85 -12.23
N CYS A 56 -7.80 3.60 -13.20
CA CYS A 56 -6.52 4.29 -13.08
C CYS A 56 -6.69 5.78 -13.40
N GLU A 57 -5.93 6.60 -12.70
CA GLU A 57 -5.88 8.05 -12.86
C GLU A 57 -4.44 8.48 -13.09
N ASN A 58 -4.25 9.66 -13.69
CA ASN A 58 -2.92 10.24 -13.81
C ASN A 58 -2.29 10.39 -12.40
N GLY A 59 -1.01 10.05 -12.28
CA GLY A 59 -0.27 10.01 -11.02
C GLY A 59 -0.25 8.64 -10.33
N ASN A 60 -1.02 7.64 -10.81
CA ASN A 60 -0.92 6.29 -10.28
C ASN A 60 0.43 5.64 -10.62
N LEU A 61 0.98 4.91 -9.65
CA LEU A 61 2.23 4.14 -9.76
C LEU A 61 1.92 2.65 -9.59
N VAL A 62 2.40 1.81 -10.51
CA VAL A 62 2.13 0.37 -10.56
C VAL A 62 3.39 -0.41 -10.89
N TYR A 63 3.40 -1.71 -10.58
CA TYR A 63 4.44 -2.65 -11.00
C TYR A 63 3.83 -3.73 -11.88
N ALA A 64 4.19 -3.75 -13.17
CA ALA A 64 3.71 -4.74 -14.12
C ALA A 64 4.60 -5.99 -14.13
N ASP A 65 4.00 -7.17 -14.32
CA ASP A 65 4.72 -8.44 -14.42
C ASP A 65 5.51 -8.58 -15.74
N GLY A 66 5.12 -7.84 -16.79
CA GLY A 66 5.78 -7.84 -18.09
C GLY A 66 5.42 -9.03 -18.99
N SER A 67 4.60 -9.96 -18.50
CA SER A 67 4.10 -11.12 -19.23
C SER A 67 2.62 -10.98 -19.51
N ASP A 68 1.77 -11.22 -18.51
CA ASP A 68 0.31 -11.16 -18.65
C ASP A 68 -0.14 -9.71 -18.85
N TRP A 69 0.55 -8.77 -18.19
CA TRP A 69 0.38 -7.34 -18.37
C TRP A 69 1.69 -6.64 -18.70
N ASN A 70 1.76 -6.14 -19.92
CA ASN A 70 2.89 -5.36 -20.40
C ASN A 70 2.40 -4.04 -21.02
N PRO A 71 2.49 -2.91 -20.29
CA PRO A 71 2.07 -1.61 -20.79
C PRO A 71 2.93 -1.05 -21.95
N GLY A 72 4.08 -1.67 -22.25
CA GLY A 72 4.90 -1.30 -23.41
C GLY A 72 6.37 -1.74 -23.34
N SER A 73 6.96 -1.81 -22.14
CA SER A 73 8.41 -2.00 -21.95
C SER A 73 8.74 -3.10 -20.93
N GLY A 74 7.93 -4.17 -20.88
CA GLY A 74 8.14 -5.34 -20.03
C GLY A 74 7.93 -5.07 -18.54
N ALA A 75 8.45 -5.97 -17.70
CA ALA A 75 8.23 -5.98 -16.26
C ALA A 75 8.82 -4.75 -15.56
N GLY A 76 8.14 -4.17 -14.57
CA GLY A 76 8.68 -3.11 -13.72
C GLY A 76 7.72 -1.96 -13.43
N PHE A 77 8.27 -0.84 -12.97
CA PHE A 77 7.49 0.33 -12.53
C PHE A 77 6.94 1.15 -13.68
N TYR A 78 5.69 1.58 -13.56
CA TYR A 78 5.03 2.50 -14.49
C TYR A 78 4.25 3.58 -13.75
N GLY A 79 4.36 4.82 -14.22
CA GLY A 79 3.51 5.93 -13.81
C GLY A 79 2.46 6.25 -14.87
N ARG A 80 1.20 6.46 -14.48
CA ARG A 80 0.17 6.92 -15.42
C ARG A 80 0.29 8.43 -15.62
N GLN A 81 0.53 8.89 -16.84
CA GLN A 81 0.59 10.32 -17.19
C GLN A 81 -0.10 10.54 -18.53
N ASN A 82 -0.89 11.62 -18.65
CA ASN A 82 -1.66 11.94 -19.86
C ASN A 82 -2.43 10.74 -20.44
N ASN A 83 -3.02 9.93 -19.56
CA ASN A 83 -3.74 8.70 -19.90
C ASN A 83 -2.88 7.62 -20.61
N GLN A 84 -1.56 7.62 -20.37
CA GLN A 84 -0.60 6.63 -20.86
C GLN A 84 0.23 6.06 -19.72
N TRP A 85 0.67 4.81 -19.84
CA TRP A 85 1.64 4.22 -18.91
C TRP A 85 3.06 4.55 -19.35
N ILE A 86 3.79 5.27 -18.49
CA ILE A 86 5.18 5.67 -18.73
C ILE A 86 6.07 4.82 -17.84
N LYS A 87 7.07 4.17 -18.44
CA LYS A 87 8.08 3.42 -17.70
C LYS A 87 8.92 4.39 -16.85
N LEU A 88 9.17 4.02 -15.60
CA LEU A 88 10.03 4.77 -14.68
C LEU A 88 11.38 4.07 -14.48
#